data_AF-A0A0Q0FX52-F1
#
_entry.id   AF-A0A0Q0FX52-F1
#
_cell.length_a   1.000
_cell.length_b   1.000
_cell.length_c   1.000
_cell.angle_alpha   90.00
_cell.angle_beta   90.00
_cell.angle_gamma   90.00
#
_symmetry.space_group_name_H-M   'P 1'
#
loop_
_entity.id
_entity.type
_entity.pdbx_description
1 polymer ?
#
loop_
_entity_poly.entity_id
_entity_poly.type
_entity_poly.pdbx_seq_one_letter_code
_entity_poly.pdbx_strand_id
1 'polypeptide(L)'
;MFPPKIKDFVVNLREKTEKGEFSWVYDDDNASVDLQTNLFTVSLRYSFNQIEEVGEFVLFYFDAREQKEYRFYTNQTWNDYDYARKLYDSAQSSGLNLPF
;
A
#
# COMPACT_ATOMS: atom_id res chain seq x y z
N MET A 1 -2.38 2.20 -13.97
CA MET A 1 -2.40 3.61 -13.49
C MET A 1 -3.53 3.75 -12.47
N PHE A 2 -3.26 4.38 -11.32
CA PHE A 2 -4.28 4.57 -10.30
C PHE A 2 -5.28 5.67 -10.71
N PRO A 3 -6.58 5.50 -10.42
CA PRO A 3 -7.53 6.60 -10.51
C PRO A 3 -7.12 7.77 -9.59
N PRO A 4 -7.38 9.04 -9.96
CA PRO A 4 -6.94 10.21 -9.18
C PRO A 4 -7.30 10.15 -7.68
N LYS A 5 -8.54 9.73 -7.36
CA LYS A 5 -8.99 9.55 -5.96
C LYS A 5 -8.13 8.56 -5.17
N ILE A 6 -7.67 7.49 -5.81
CA ILE A 6 -6.84 6.46 -5.18
C ILE A 6 -5.40 6.93 -5.05
N LYS A 7 -4.88 7.65 -6.05
CA LYS A 7 -3.58 8.30 -5.95
C LYS A 7 -3.53 9.25 -4.75
N ASP A 8 -4.51 10.15 -4.62
CA ASP A 8 -4.58 11.10 -3.51
C ASP A 8 -4.69 10.37 -2.17
N PHE A 9 -5.48 9.29 -2.12
CA PHE A 9 -5.58 8.45 -0.95
C PHE A 9 -4.21 7.83 -0.56
N VAL A 10 -3.49 7.22 -1.50
CA VAL A 10 -2.17 6.60 -1.27
C VAL A 10 -1.16 7.63 -0.78
N VAL A 11 -1.14 8.84 -1.37
CA VAL A 11 -0.24 9.92 -0.95
C VAL A 11 -0.53 10.35 0.49
N ASN A 12 -1.79 10.62 0.82
CA ASN A 12 -2.18 11.00 2.18
C ASN A 12 -1.88 9.88 3.19
N LEU A 13 -2.10 8.63 2.80
CA LEU A 13 -1.87 7.48 3.64
C LEU A 13 -0.38 7.29 3.95
N ARG A 14 0.49 7.54 2.96
CA ARG A 14 1.95 7.57 3.15
C ARG A 14 2.34 8.65 4.15
N GLU A 15 1.89 9.88 3.94
CA GLU A 15 2.25 11.01 4.82
C GLU A 15 1.84 10.79 6.27
N LYS A 16 0.66 10.19 6.50
CA LYS A 16 0.19 9.82 7.84
C LYS A 16 1.03 8.69 8.46
N THR A 17 1.41 7.71 7.65
CA THR A 17 2.28 6.60 8.09
C THR A 17 3.67 7.12 8.48
N GLU A 18 4.26 8.01 7.67
CA GLU A 18 5.55 8.65 7.94
C GLU A 18 5.54 9.51 9.22
N LYS A 19 4.37 10.04 9.61
CA LYS A 19 4.16 10.77 10.87
C LYS A 19 3.90 9.86 12.08
N GLY A 20 3.83 8.54 11.89
CA GLY A 20 3.52 7.58 12.94
C GLY A 20 2.04 7.56 13.35
N GLU A 21 1.14 8.13 12.54
CA GLU A 21 -0.32 8.07 12.81
C GLU A 21 -0.90 6.67 12.57
N PHE A 22 -0.22 5.86 11.74
CA PHE A 22 -0.62 4.49 11.44
C PHE A 22 0.55 3.53 11.64
N SER A 23 0.25 2.40 12.27
CA SER A 23 1.15 1.26 12.37
C SER A 23 0.61 0.15 11.47
N TRP A 24 1.49 -0.43 10.67
CA TRP A 24 1.17 -1.46 9.69
C TRP A 24 1.72 -2.80 10.15
N VAL A 25 1.08 -3.87 9.69
CA VAL A 25 1.61 -5.22 9.81
C VAL A 25 2.29 -5.58 8.49
N TYR A 26 3.53 -6.05 8.55
CA TYR A 26 4.24 -6.57 7.39
C TYR A 26 4.16 -8.11 7.36
N ASP A 27 3.73 -8.65 6.22
CA ASP A 27 3.68 -10.08 5.92
C ASP A 27 4.75 -10.39 4.87
N ASP A 28 5.83 -11.06 5.31
CA ASP A 28 6.99 -11.40 4.48
C ASP A 28 6.65 -12.49 3.44
N ASP A 29 5.81 -13.46 3.81
CA ASP A 29 5.43 -14.57 2.94
C ASP A 29 4.62 -14.08 1.73
N ASN A 30 3.78 -13.06 1.94
CA ASN A 30 2.92 -12.50 0.90
C ASN A 30 3.44 -11.18 0.30
N ALA A 31 4.61 -10.70 0.74
CA ALA A 31 5.13 -9.38 0.39
C ALA A 31 4.05 -8.29 0.47
N SER A 32 3.33 -8.25 1.60
CA SER A 32 2.22 -7.32 1.81
C SER A 32 2.38 -6.49 3.08
N VAL A 33 1.85 -5.28 3.03
CA VAL A 33 1.64 -4.43 4.20
C VAL A 33 0.16 -4.19 4.41
N ASP A 34 -0.30 -4.39 5.63
CA ASP A 34 -1.71 -4.39 6.00
C ASP A 34 -1.99 -3.38 7.11
N LEU A 35 -2.98 -2.53 6.87
CA LEU A 35 -3.50 -1.55 7.83
C LEU A 35 -4.98 -1.80 8.06
N GLN A 36 -5.35 -2.04 9.31
CA GLN A 36 -6.74 -2.16 9.73
C GLN A 36 -7.15 -0.97 10.60
N THR A 37 -8.27 -0.35 10.28
CA THR A 37 -8.90 0.71 11.07
C THR A 37 -10.37 0.39 11.32
N ASN A 38 -11.04 1.17 12.17
CA ASN A 38 -12.49 1.04 12.38
C ASN A 38 -13.33 1.44 11.15
N LEU A 39 -12.74 2.15 10.18
CA LEU A 39 -13.45 2.70 9.02
C LEU A 39 -13.15 1.93 7.73
N PHE A 40 -11.93 1.44 7.59
CA PHE A 40 -11.46 0.77 6.40
C PHE A 40 -10.27 -0.16 6.70
N THR A 41 -10.00 -1.07 5.78
CA THR A 41 -8.76 -1.86 5.73
C THR A 41 -8.04 -1.61 4.41
N VAL A 42 -6.72 -1.52 4.44
CA VAL A 42 -5.85 -1.43 3.26
C VAL A 42 -4.83 -2.55 3.31
N SER A 43 -4.68 -3.27 2.20
CA SER A 43 -3.57 -4.18 1.94
C SER A 43 -2.85 -3.71 0.69
N LEU A 44 -1.54 -3.53 0.76
CA LEU A 44 -0.72 -3.22 -0.42
C LEU A 44 0.27 -4.36 -0.63
N ARG A 45 0.17 -5.03 -1.78
CA ARG A 45 0.95 -6.23 -2.10
C ARG A 45 1.89 -5.96 -3.25
N TYR A 46 3.14 -6.38 -3.10
CA TYR A 46 4.12 -6.37 -4.17
C TYR A 46 4.16 -7.72 -4.88
N SER A 47 4.36 -7.70 -6.20
CA SER A 47 4.71 -8.89 -6.97
C SER A 47 5.58 -8.51 -8.17
N PHE A 48 6.26 -9.50 -8.76
CA PHE A 48 7.02 -9.31 -10.00
C PHE A 48 6.34 -10.08 -11.14
N ASN A 49 5.91 -9.37 -12.17
CA ASN A 49 5.33 -9.95 -13.37
C ASN A 49 6.44 -10.53 -14.25
N GLN A 50 6.51 -11.86 -14.32
CA GLN A 50 7.55 -12.58 -15.06
C GLN A 50 7.40 -12.47 -16.59
N ILE A 51 6.23 -12.06 -17.10
CA ILE A 51 5.99 -11.94 -18.54
C ILE A 51 6.42 -10.56 -19.03
N GLU A 52 6.01 -9.52 -18.31
CA GLU A 52 6.35 -8.13 -18.65
C GLU A 52 7.70 -7.69 -18.05
N GLU A 53 8.29 -8.50 -17.18
CA GLU A 53 9.53 -8.24 -16.44
C GLU A 53 9.48 -6.93 -15.62
N VAL A 54 8.31 -6.65 -15.02
CA VAL A 54 8.09 -5.44 -14.21
C VAL A 54 7.56 -5.77 -12.82
N GLY A 55 7.97 -4.95 -11.85
CA GLY A 55 7.35 -4.91 -10.53
C GLY A 55 5.95 -4.33 -10.57
N GLU A 56 5.03 -4.92 -9.80
CA GLU A 56 3.63 -4.53 -9.71
C GLU A 56 3.19 -4.39 -8.26
N PHE A 57 2.27 -3.45 -8.05
CA PHE A 57 1.57 -3.28 -6.79
C PHE A 57 0.06 -3.44 -6.99
N VAL A 58 -0.54 -4.16 -6.05
CA VAL A 58 -1.99 -4.26 -5.92
C VAL A 58 -2.42 -3.67 -4.59
N LEU A 59 -3.27 -2.65 -4.64
CA LEU A 59 -3.92 -2.07 -3.47
C LEU A 59 -5.32 -2.64 -3.33
N PHE A 60 -5.57 -3.33 -2.22
CA PHE A 60 -6.89 -3.75 -1.78
C PHE A 60 -7.40 -2.74 -0.75
N TYR A 61 -8.57 -2.18 -0.98
CA TYR A 61 -9.25 -1.28 -0.05
C TYR A 61 -10.61 -1.85 0.30
N PHE A 62 -10.83 -2.11 1.58
CA PHE A 62 -12.11 -2.54 2.11
C PHE A 62 -12.78 -1.40 2.87
N ASP A 63 -13.97 -1.00 2.44
CA ASP A 63 -14.81 -0.02 3.12
C ASP A 63 -15.73 -0.72 4.14
N ALA A 64 -15.54 -0.44 5.43
CA ALA A 64 -16.31 -1.09 6.49
C ALA A 64 -17.77 -0.63 6.53
N ARG A 65 -18.10 0.56 5.99
CA ARG A 65 -19.48 1.07 5.97
C ARG A 65 -20.29 0.43 4.87
N GLU A 66 -19.68 0.32 3.68
CA GLU A 66 -20.34 -0.29 2.52
C GLU A 66 -20.20 -1.81 2.46
N GLN A 67 -19.31 -2.39 3.28
CA GLN A 67 -18.96 -3.82 3.26
C GLN A 67 -18.50 -4.25 1.86
N LYS A 68 -17.64 -3.44 1.24
CA LYS A 68 -17.16 -3.65 -0.14
C LYS A 68 -15.65 -3.59 -0.22
N GLU A 69 -15.08 -4.48 -1.03
CA GLU A 69 -13.68 -4.47 -1.40
C GLU A 69 -13.49 -3.91 -2.81
N TYR A 70 -12.48 -3.05 -2.96
CA TYR A 70 -12.03 -2.47 -4.22
C TYR A 70 -10.57 -2.84 -4.43
N ARG A 71 -10.16 -2.99 -5.69
CA ARG A 71 -8.79 -3.37 -6.07
C ARG A 71 -8.26 -2.43 -7.12
N PHE A 72 -7.02 -1.97 -6.94
CA PHE A 72 -6.35 -1.05 -7.86
C PHE A 72 -4.94 -1.53 -8.14
N TYR A 73 -4.52 -1.42 -9.40
CA TYR A 73 -3.25 -1.98 -9.88
C TYR A 73 -2.37 -0.88 -10.47
N THR A 74 -1.07 -0.98 -10.23
CA THR A 74 -0.03 -0.19 -10.89
C THR A 74 1.23 -1.02 -11.08
N ASN A 75 2.06 -0.68 -12.05
CA ASN A 75 3.33 -1.36 -12.32
C ASN A 75 4.41 -0.34 -12.69
N GLN A 76 5.67 -0.78 -12.77
CA GLN A 76 6.84 0.08 -12.98
C GLN A 76 6.77 0.99 -14.22
N THR A 77 5.90 0.69 -15.19
CA THR A 77 5.73 1.52 -16.39
C THR A 77 4.89 2.78 -16.13
N TRP A 78 4.16 2.84 -15.01
CA TRP A 78 3.29 3.96 -14.64
C TRP A 78 3.91 4.80 -13.52
N ASN A 79 3.79 6.13 -13.63
CA ASN A 79 4.25 7.06 -12.59
C ASN A 79 3.67 6.79 -11.20
N ASP A 80 2.48 6.16 -11.11
CA ASP A 80 1.85 5.88 -9.82
C ASP A 80 2.54 4.76 -9.02
N TYR A 81 3.35 3.95 -9.68
CA TYR A 81 4.15 2.92 -9.04
C TYR A 81 5.02 3.47 -7.92
N ASP A 82 5.63 4.64 -8.14
CA ASP A 82 6.49 5.26 -7.15
C ASP A 82 5.73 5.75 -5.91
N TYR A 83 4.45 6.11 -6.02
CA TYR A 83 3.63 6.43 -4.85
C TYR A 83 3.30 5.17 -4.05
N ALA A 84 2.93 4.08 -4.73
CA ALA A 84 2.67 2.80 -4.08
C ALA A 84 3.93 2.26 -3.39
N ARG A 85 5.07 2.24 -4.09
CA ARG A 85 6.36 1.80 -3.54
C ARG A 85 6.74 2.58 -2.29
N LYS A 86 6.67 3.92 -2.33
CA LYS A 86 7.00 4.74 -1.16
C LYS A 86 6.07 4.48 0.02
N LEU A 87 4.76 4.31 -0.21
CA LEU A 87 3.83 3.89 0.84
C LEU A 87 4.23 2.53 1.41
N TYR A 88 4.56 1.56 0.56
CA TYR A 88 5.00 0.24 0.99
C TYR A 88 6.25 0.30 1.87
N ASP A 89 7.28 1.04 1.44
CA ASP A 89 8.54 1.22 2.19
C ASP A 89 8.27 1.87 3.57
N SER A 90 7.44 2.91 3.63
CA SER A 90 7.06 3.58 4.88
C SER A 90 6.21 2.68 5.78
N ALA A 91 5.29 1.90 5.22
CA ALA A 91 4.45 0.96 5.96
C ALA A 91 5.28 -0.18 6.55
N GLN A 92 6.15 -0.81 5.74
CA GLN A 92 7.04 -1.88 6.18
C GLN A 92 7.96 -1.43 7.31
N SER A 93 8.45 -0.19 7.26
CA SER A 93 9.30 0.38 8.31
C SER A 93 8.54 0.88 9.55
N SER A 94 7.21 1.05 9.47
CA SER A 94 6.42 1.64 10.57
C SER A 94 6.43 0.82 11.88
N GLY A 95 6.71 -0.48 11.79
CA GLY A 95 6.83 -1.37 12.95
C GLY A 95 8.27 -1.69 13.36
N LEU A 96 9.28 -1.16 12.65
CA LEU A 96 10.68 -1.46 12.93
C LEU A 96 11.21 -0.64 14.10
N ASN A 97 11.78 -1.32 15.09
CA ASN A 97 12.59 -0.69 16.13
C ASN A 97 14.07 -0.83 15.75
N LEU A 98 14.67 0.25 15.27
CA LEU A 98 16.10 0.29 14.94
C LEU A 98 16.92 0.66 16.20
N PRO A 99 18.13 0.11 16.38
CA PRO A 99 18.85 0.14 17.66
C PRO A 99 19.63 1.45 17.95
N PHE A 100 19.35 2.57 17.27
CA PHE A 100 20.07 3.83 17.45
C PHE A 100 19.13 5.04 17.40
#